data_AF-A0A0K9PMI6-F1
#
_entry.id   AF-A0A0K9PMI6-F1
#
_cell.length_a   1.000
_cell.length_b   1.000
_cell.length_c   1.000
_cell.angle_alpha   90.00
_cell.angle_beta   90.00
_cell.angle_gamma   90.00
#
_symmetry.space_group_name_H-M   'P 1'
#
loop_
_entity.id
_entity.type
_entity.pdbx_description
1 polymer ?
#
loop_
_entity_poly.entity_id
_entity_poly.type
_entity_poly.pdbx_seq_one_letter_code
_entity_poly.pdbx_strand_id
1 'polypeptide(L)'
;MMTKGGDRSWVSEIKPMPGGDQEHSWKPVTTGNTTSLDYWLNWRFSLCAGSVISSMIISFILIRRYEGLGQENKAESQRQMKQKETDHVGTVYDDDSWRPCLKYIHPAWLLAFRLTAFFVLSGLLTVYVSIEGTQTFYYYTQWTFGFDIVYFGLGSLLSIYGCRQFCKEVNDIRVDQFEPDEEQKGTYVVARLEINTRSKGGGNTADIWGYLFQIIFQINAGAVVLTDLIFWVIFVPFLEMKQYNVNLLMIVMHSVNAVFLLGDVAINSLRFPVFRIAYFLLWTGIYVLFQWIVHAFISFWYGLHFFVLFFSKDEENQETAYFGLSRWPYPFLDVSSQYSPLWYLLVAVLHLPSYAIFFLIIKTKHWMLSRCFPYSHTLYVFEK
;
A
#
# COMPACT_ATOMS: atom_id res chain seq x y z
N MET A 1 -31.55 40.93 71.07
CA MET A 1 -32.19 42.04 70.33
C MET A 1 -33.01 41.41 69.20
N MET A 2 -34.34 41.47 69.34
CA MET A 2 -35.43 41.38 68.31
C MET A 2 -35.25 40.41 67.12
N THR A 3 -35.93 39.25 67.04
CA THR A 3 -37.35 38.92 66.68
C THR A 3 -37.85 39.30 65.28
N LYS A 4 -38.27 38.26 64.52
CA LYS A 4 -39.49 38.07 63.67
C LYS A 4 -39.10 37.29 62.40
N GLY A 5 -39.71 36.17 62.00
CA GLY A 5 -41.08 35.70 62.21
C GLY A 5 -41.87 35.89 60.91
N GLY A 6 -42.08 34.80 60.16
CA GLY A 6 -42.85 34.79 58.91
C GLY A 6 -43.00 33.36 58.39
N ASP A 7 -44.01 32.67 58.93
CA ASP A 7 -44.34 31.26 58.68
C ASP A 7 -45.50 31.14 57.68
N ARG A 8 -45.55 29.97 57.02
CA ARG A 8 -46.62 29.36 56.19
C ARG A 8 -46.77 29.86 54.75
N SER A 9 -46.69 28.93 53.79
CA SER A 9 -47.88 28.12 53.46
C SER A 9 -47.66 27.02 52.38
N TRP A 10 -48.21 25.84 52.68
CA TRP A 10 -48.67 24.75 51.78
C TRP A 10 -47.67 23.80 51.10
N VAL A 11 -47.62 22.58 51.68
CA VAL A 11 -47.38 21.30 51.03
C VAL A 11 -48.54 20.97 50.09
N SER A 12 -48.25 20.61 48.83
CA SER A 12 -48.93 19.51 48.13
C SER A 12 -48.23 19.10 46.82
N GLU A 13 -47.81 17.83 46.80
CA GLU A 13 -47.91 16.87 45.69
C GLU A 13 -47.40 17.25 44.28
N ILE A 14 -46.19 16.76 43.96
CA ILE A 14 -45.96 16.10 42.67
C ILE A 14 -45.32 14.74 42.96
N LYS A 15 -46.10 13.66 42.80
CA LYS A 15 -45.62 12.28 42.76
C LYS A 15 -44.63 12.13 41.59
N PRO A 16 -43.44 11.53 41.79
CA PRO A 16 -42.68 11.01 40.66
C PRO A 16 -43.38 9.76 40.09
N MET A 17 -43.56 9.74 38.77
CA MET A 17 -44.00 8.56 38.02
C MET A 17 -42.95 7.45 38.11
N PRO A 18 -43.33 6.16 38.09
CA PRO A 18 -42.39 5.05 38.04
C PRO A 18 -41.84 4.94 36.61
N GLY A 19 -40.62 5.42 36.39
CA GLY A 19 -39.97 5.44 35.08
C GLY A 19 -38.55 4.92 35.18
N GLY A 20 -38.40 3.64 34.85
CA GLY A 20 -37.19 2.84 34.64
C GLY A 20 -35.83 3.49 34.78
N ASP A 21 -35.06 3.00 35.75
CA ASP A 21 -33.60 3.05 35.75
C ASP A 21 -33.07 2.28 34.53
N GLN A 22 -32.80 2.98 33.43
CA GLN A 22 -31.80 2.52 32.46
C GLN A 22 -30.48 3.19 32.77
N GLU A 23 -29.70 2.55 33.65
CA GLU A 23 -28.25 2.66 33.59
C GLU A 23 -27.81 2.23 32.18
N HIS A 24 -27.48 3.20 31.33
CA HIS A 24 -26.69 2.94 30.12
C HIS A 24 -25.27 2.59 30.52
N SER A 25 -25.11 1.38 31.08
CA SER A 25 -23.83 0.67 31.16
C SER A 25 -23.39 0.41 29.73
N TRP A 26 -22.44 1.22 29.23
CA TRP A 26 -21.66 0.88 28.05
C TRP A 26 -20.85 -0.38 28.37
N LYS A 27 -21.47 -1.56 28.25
CA LYS A 27 -20.72 -2.80 28.18
C LYS A 27 -20.01 -2.79 26.82
N PRO A 28 -18.67 -2.94 26.77
CA PRO A 28 -18.02 -3.21 25.50
C PRO A 28 -18.67 -4.45 24.89
N VAL A 29 -19.01 -4.39 23.61
CA VAL A 29 -19.46 -5.56 22.85
C VAL A 29 -18.43 -6.65 23.10
N THR A 30 -18.81 -7.70 23.81
CA THR A 30 -18.00 -8.89 24.00
C THR A 30 -17.76 -9.48 22.62
N THR A 31 -16.59 -9.19 22.04
CA THR A 31 -16.07 -9.91 20.88
C THR A 31 -16.19 -11.40 21.18
N GLY A 32 -16.79 -12.17 20.26
CA GLY A 32 -16.97 -13.60 20.46
C GLY A 32 -15.63 -14.23 20.82
N ASN A 33 -15.66 -15.22 21.73
CA ASN A 33 -14.44 -15.85 22.19
C ASN A 33 -13.73 -16.53 21.00
N THR A 34 -12.68 -15.91 20.47
CA THR A 34 -11.92 -16.38 19.30
C THR A 34 -11.24 -17.73 19.54
N THR A 35 -11.27 -18.21 20.79
CA THR A 35 -10.76 -19.51 21.24
C THR A 35 -11.73 -20.67 21.02
N SER A 36 -13.02 -20.43 20.79
CA SER A 36 -13.97 -21.52 20.55
C SER A 36 -13.96 -21.95 19.08
N LEU A 37 -14.02 -23.26 18.84
CA LEU A 37 -14.20 -23.80 17.49
C LEU A 37 -15.49 -23.25 16.84
N ASP A 38 -16.52 -22.99 17.66
CA ASP A 38 -17.79 -22.42 17.24
C ASP A 38 -17.66 -21.00 16.67
N TYR A 39 -16.65 -20.22 17.11
CA TYR A 39 -16.37 -18.90 16.54
C TYR A 39 -15.99 -19.01 15.06
N TRP A 40 -15.11 -19.96 14.73
CA TRP A 40 -14.59 -20.19 13.38
C TRP A 40 -15.52 -21.03 12.51
N LEU A 41 -16.29 -21.96 13.08
CA LEU A 41 -17.29 -22.76 12.36
C LEU A 41 -18.60 -21.99 12.07
N ASN A 42 -18.63 -20.69 12.34
CA ASN A 42 -19.75 -19.84 12.01
C ASN A 42 -19.94 -19.74 10.49
N TRP A 43 -21.17 -19.87 10.00
CA TRP A 43 -21.50 -19.69 8.57
C TRP A 43 -21.04 -18.34 8.02
N ARG A 44 -20.97 -17.30 8.86
CA ARG A 44 -20.42 -15.98 8.50
C ARG A 44 -18.94 -16.05 8.15
N PHE A 45 -18.16 -16.81 8.92
CA PHE A 45 -16.76 -17.06 8.61
C PHE A 45 -16.64 -17.77 7.25
N SER A 46 -17.47 -18.77 6.96
CA SER A 46 -17.45 -19.44 5.65
C SER A 46 -17.68 -18.49 4.47
N LEU A 47 -18.55 -17.47 4.63
CA LEU A 47 -18.74 -16.43 3.62
C LEU A 47 -17.53 -15.51 3.48
N CYS A 48 -16.92 -15.10 4.60
CA CYS A 48 -15.71 -14.27 4.60
C CYS A 48 -14.51 -15.04 4.01
N ALA A 49 -14.33 -16.30 4.39
CA ALA A 49 -13.36 -17.22 3.81
C ALA A 49 -13.58 -17.40 2.31
N GLY A 50 -14.83 -17.64 1.89
CA GLY A 50 -15.19 -17.74 0.49
C GLY A 50 -14.83 -16.49 -0.31
N SER A 51 -15.09 -15.29 0.21
CA SER A 51 -14.78 -14.03 -0.49
C SER A 51 -13.27 -13.77 -0.61
N VAL A 52 -12.50 -14.04 0.44
CA VAL A 52 -11.03 -13.90 0.44
C VAL A 52 -10.38 -14.94 -0.48
N ILE A 53 -10.82 -16.20 -0.41
CA ILE A 53 -10.28 -17.27 -1.27
C ILE A 53 -10.63 -16.99 -2.73
N SER A 54 -11.84 -16.54 -3.04
CA SER A 54 -12.22 -16.22 -4.42
C SER A 54 -11.43 -15.03 -4.98
N SER A 55 -11.14 -13.99 -4.19
CA SER A 55 -10.27 -12.89 -4.63
C SER A 55 -8.83 -13.35 -4.89
N MET A 56 -8.29 -14.22 -4.03
CA MET A 56 -6.96 -14.82 -4.21
C MET A 56 -6.92 -15.74 -5.44
N ILE A 57 -7.96 -16.54 -5.70
CA ILE A 57 -8.06 -17.38 -6.89
C ILE A 57 -8.13 -16.53 -8.16
N ILE A 58 -8.96 -15.47 -8.18
CA ILE A 58 -9.04 -14.53 -9.30
C ILE A 58 -7.66 -13.92 -9.58
N SER A 59 -6.95 -13.51 -8.52
CA SER A 59 -5.60 -12.96 -8.62
C SER A 59 -4.62 -13.96 -9.21
N PHE A 60 -4.65 -15.21 -8.75
CA PHE A 60 -3.83 -16.29 -9.28
C PHE A 60 -4.13 -16.58 -10.76
N ILE A 61 -5.41 -16.61 -11.15
CA ILE A 61 -5.83 -16.81 -12.55
C ILE A 61 -5.34 -15.64 -13.42
N LEU A 62 -5.43 -14.40 -12.96
CA LEU A 62 -4.92 -13.24 -13.69
C LEU A 62 -3.40 -13.34 -13.88
N ILE A 63 -2.64 -13.59 -12.81
CA ILE A 63 -1.18 -13.73 -12.89
C ILE A 63 -0.82 -14.86 -13.86
N ARG A 64 -1.44 -16.02 -13.73
CA ARG A 64 -1.19 -17.15 -14.63
C ARG A 64 -1.56 -16.83 -16.08
N ARG A 65 -2.68 -16.16 -16.32
CA ARG A 65 -3.14 -15.82 -17.68
C ARG A 65 -2.23 -14.82 -18.38
N TYR A 66 -1.71 -13.83 -17.65
CA TYR A 66 -0.95 -12.72 -18.24
C TYR A 66 0.57 -12.91 -18.12
N GLU A 67 1.06 -13.68 -17.16
CA GLU A 67 2.49 -13.90 -16.91
C GLU A 67 2.93 -15.38 -17.01
N GLY A 68 2.01 -16.35 -16.93
CA GLY A 68 2.36 -17.78 -16.86
C GLY A 68 1.47 -18.72 -17.67
N LEU A 69 1.48 -18.64 -19.01
CA LEU A 69 1.15 -19.71 -19.98
C LEU A 69 1.09 -19.15 -21.42
N GLY A 70 2.24 -18.70 -21.94
CA GLY A 70 2.35 -18.15 -23.30
C GLY A 70 3.55 -18.66 -24.12
N GLN A 71 4.33 -19.59 -23.59
CA GLN A 71 5.42 -20.31 -24.28
C GLN A 71 5.07 -21.79 -24.06
N GLU A 72 4.62 -22.60 -25.02
CA GLU A 72 5.43 -23.08 -26.15
C GLU A 72 4.65 -23.33 -27.46
N ASN A 73 3.31 -23.40 -27.49
CA ASN A 73 2.59 -24.01 -28.64
C ASN A 73 2.02 -23.07 -29.73
N LYS A 74 2.25 -21.75 -29.68
CA LYS A 74 1.81 -20.81 -30.75
C LYS A 74 2.96 -20.12 -31.48
N ALA A 75 4.17 -20.60 -31.24
CA ALA A 75 5.37 -19.84 -31.51
C ALA A 75 5.91 -19.98 -32.94
N GLU A 76 5.32 -20.74 -33.87
CA GLU A 76 5.95 -20.89 -35.20
C GLU A 76 5.20 -20.18 -36.34
N SER A 77 3.87 -20.22 -36.38
CA SER A 77 3.12 -19.66 -37.51
C SER A 77 2.71 -18.19 -37.37
N GLN A 78 2.86 -17.57 -36.19
CA GLN A 78 2.40 -16.20 -35.92
C GLN A 78 3.53 -15.16 -35.72
N ARG A 79 4.79 -15.62 -35.74
CA ARG A 79 5.97 -14.81 -35.39
C ARG A 79 6.28 -13.67 -36.36
N GLN A 80 5.91 -13.76 -37.64
CA GLN A 80 6.29 -12.72 -38.62
C GLN A 80 5.29 -11.58 -38.81
N MET A 81 3.99 -11.79 -38.55
CA MET A 81 2.97 -10.75 -38.79
C MET A 81 2.60 -9.93 -37.55
N LYS A 82 2.88 -10.45 -36.34
CA LYS A 82 2.47 -9.85 -35.06
C LYS A 82 3.58 -9.09 -34.33
N GLN A 83 4.78 -9.03 -34.92
CA GLN A 83 5.96 -8.38 -34.34
C GLN A 83 5.87 -6.84 -34.29
N LYS A 84 4.75 -6.25 -34.72
CA LYS A 84 4.57 -4.79 -34.81
C LYS A 84 3.38 -4.23 -34.03
N GLU A 85 2.56 -5.07 -33.39
CA GLU A 85 1.28 -4.64 -32.79
C GLU A 85 1.01 -5.28 -31.42
N THR A 86 1.99 -5.96 -30.81
CA THR A 86 1.81 -6.53 -29.47
C THR A 86 3.16 -6.71 -28.78
N ASP A 87 3.78 -5.59 -28.43
CA ASP A 87 4.78 -5.55 -27.36
C ASP A 87 4.11 -6.16 -26.11
N HIS A 88 4.64 -7.25 -25.57
CA HIS A 88 3.93 -8.10 -24.61
C HIS A 88 3.42 -7.28 -23.41
N VAL A 89 2.10 -7.28 -23.18
CA VAL A 89 1.42 -6.46 -22.13
C VAL A 89 2.02 -6.64 -20.72
N GLY A 90 2.76 -7.72 -20.47
CA GLY A 90 3.44 -8.02 -19.20
C GLY A 90 4.98 -7.95 -19.21
N THR A 91 5.65 -7.66 -20.33
CA THR A 91 7.12 -7.56 -20.36
C THR A 91 7.62 -6.30 -19.68
N VAL A 92 8.61 -6.46 -18.82
CA VAL A 92 9.29 -5.39 -18.09
C VAL A 92 10.63 -5.18 -18.75
N TYR A 93 10.95 -3.93 -19.09
CA TYR A 93 12.24 -3.58 -19.66
C TYR A 93 13.19 -3.10 -18.55
N ASP A 94 14.45 -3.51 -18.63
CA ASP A 94 15.47 -3.20 -17.61
C ASP A 94 15.61 -1.69 -17.38
N ASP A 95 15.54 -0.93 -18.47
CA ASP A 95 15.60 0.53 -18.49
C ASP A 95 14.41 1.23 -17.79
N ASP A 96 13.22 0.62 -17.77
CA ASP A 96 12.00 1.26 -17.25
C ASP A 96 12.06 1.50 -15.73
N SER A 97 12.90 0.74 -15.02
CA SER A 97 12.98 0.76 -13.56
C SER A 97 13.80 1.93 -12.99
N TRP A 98 14.73 2.47 -13.77
CA TRP A 98 15.70 3.46 -13.29
C TRP A 98 15.80 4.71 -14.15
N ARG A 99 15.14 4.77 -15.31
CA ARG A 99 15.11 5.98 -16.15
C ARG A 99 14.04 6.98 -15.71
N PRO A 100 14.35 8.28 -15.75
CA PRO A 100 13.32 9.32 -15.67
C PRO A 100 12.39 9.31 -16.89
N CYS A 101 11.14 9.73 -16.71
CA CYS A 101 10.14 9.87 -17.77
C CYS A 101 10.52 10.90 -18.85
N LEU A 102 11.29 11.91 -18.45
CA LEU A 102 11.82 12.94 -19.32
C LEU A 102 13.29 12.68 -19.56
N LYS A 103 13.66 12.50 -20.83
CA LYS A 103 15.04 12.20 -21.25
C LYS A 103 16.06 13.29 -20.87
N TYR A 104 15.60 14.52 -20.65
CA TYR A 104 16.44 15.65 -20.23
C TYR A 104 16.75 15.65 -18.73
N ILE A 105 16.04 14.85 -17.92
CA ILE A 105 16.31 14.75 -16.49
C ILE A 105 17.47 13.78 -16.28
N HIS A 106 18.53 14.25 -15.62
CA HIS A 106 19.65 13.40 -15.26
C HIS A 106 19.19 12.29 -14.28
N PRO A 107 19.53 11.00 -14.51
CA PRO A 107 19.11 9.88 -13.64
C PRO A 107 19.43 10.06 -12.14
N ALA A 108 20.46 10.84 -11.83
CA ALA A 108 20.82 11.18 -10.44
C ALA A 108 19.71 11.92 -9.68
N TRP A 109 18.83 12.68 -10.33
CA TRP A 109 17.69 13.33 -9.65
C TRP A 109 16.66 12.30 -9.15
N LEU A 110 16.37 11.29 -9.97
CA LEU A 110 15.50 10.19 -9.56
C LEU A 110 16.14 9.40 -8.40
N LEU A 111 17.45 9.17 -8.45
CA LEU A 111 18.19 8.55 -7.35
C LEU A 111 18.11 9.39 -6.07
N ALA A 112 18.38 10.69 -6.14
CA ALA A 112 18.35 11.59 -4.99
C ALA A 112 16.95 11.63 -4.35
N PHE A 113 15.90 11.67 -5.17
CA PHE A 113 14.51 11.60 -4.71
C PHE A 113 14.23 10.29 -3.98
N ARG A 114 14.58 9.14 -4.57
CA ARG A 114 14.34 7.81 -3.97
C ARG A 114 15.10 7.60 -2.66
N LEU A 115 16.36 8.05 -2.59
CA LEU A 115 17.13 8.02 -1.35
C LEU A 115 16.51 8.90 -0.27
N THR A 116 16.07 10.12 -0.63
CA THR A 116 15.41 11.03 0.31
C THR A 116 14.12 10.40 0.85
N ALA A 117 13.28 9.87 -0.02
CA ALA A 117 12.06 9.17 0.36
C ALA A 117 12.36 7.97 1.28
N PHE A 118 13.35 7.14 0.94
CA PHE A 118 13.77 6.00 1.75
C PHE A 118 14.16 6.41 3.18
N PHE A 119 15.02 7.42 3.34
CA PHE A 119 15.47 7.86 4.66
C PHE A 119 14.36 8.53 5.47
N VAL A 120 13.53 9.36 4.84
CA VAL A 120 12.41 10.04 5.53
C VAL A 120 11.37 9.02 5.99
N LEU A 121 10.93 8.12 5.11
CA LEU A 121 9.95 7.08 5.46
C LEU A 121 10.51 6.13 6.53
N SER A 122 11.75 5.68 6.40
CA SER A 122 12.39 4.83 7.42
C SER A 122 12.50 5.53 8.77
N GLY A 123 12.86 6.82 8.77
CA GLY A 123 12.92 7.65 9.98
C GLY A 123 11.55 7.79 10.64
N LEU A 124 10.50 8.09 9.86
CA LEU A 124 9.13 8.18 10.37
C LEU A 124 8.68 6.86 10.99
N LEU A 125 8.88 5.72 10.30
CA LEU A 125 8.53 4.41 10.83
C LEU A 125 9.28 4.10 12.13
N THR A 126 10.58 4.41 12.18
CA THR A 126 11.41 4.19 13.39
C THR A 126 10.89 5.00 14.57
N VAL A 127 10.58 6.29 14.36
CA VAL A 127 10.01 7.16 15.40
C VAL A 127 8.66 6.62 15.87
N TYR A 128 7.80 6.21 14.95
CA TYR A 128 6.47 5.65 15.28
C TYR A 128 6.58 4.37 16.11
N VAL A 129 7.41 3.42 15.68
CA VAL A 129 7.65 2.17 16.42
C VAL A 129 8.29 2.44 17.78
N SER A 130 9.12 3.48 17.91
CA SER A 130 9.74 3.86 19.19
C SER A 130 8.74 4.44 20.19
N ILE A 131 7.67 5.09 19.71
CA ILE A 131 6.63 5.69 20.55
C ILE A 131 5.53 4.67 20.87
N GLU A 132 5.02 3.99 19.85
CA GLU A 132 3.82 3.13 19.93
C GLU A 132 4.17 1.64 20.11
N GLY A 133 5.44 1.27 19.98
CA GLY A 133 5.94 -0.10 20.12
C GLY A 133 5.88 -0.93 18.83
N THR A 134 6.44 -2.14 18.90
CA THR A 134 6.53 -3.08 17.77
C THR A 134 5.21 -3.78 17.43
N GLN A 135 4.23 -3.75 18.34
CA GLN A 135 2.89 -4.31 18.10
C GLN A 135 2.13 -3.56 17.00
N THR A 136 2.58 -2.37 16.63
CA THR A 136 2.04 -1.59 15.52
C THR A 136 2.08 -2.34 14.18
N PHE A 137 3.02 -3.28 13.98
CA PHE A 137 3.06 -4.15 12.80
C PHE A 137 1.86 -5.13 12.71
N TYR A 138 0.93 -5.13 13.66
CA TYR A 138 -0.37 -5.78 13.49
C TYR A 138 -1.28 -5.06 12.49
N TYR A 139 -1.07 -3.77 12.23
CA TYR A 139 -1.96 -3.00 11.38
C TYR A 139 -1.54 -3.08 9.91
N TYR A 140 -2.52 -3.22 9.02
CA TYR A 140 -2.32 -3.23 7.57
C TYR A 140 -1.62 -1.95 7.07
N THR A 141 -1.95 -0.81 7.66
CA THR A 141 -1.31 0.48 7.34
C THR A 141 0.19 0.45 7.55
N GLN A 142 0.68 -0.24 8.59
CA GLN A 142 2.10 -0.40 8.86
C GLN A 142 2.78 -1.40 7.91
N TRP A 143 2.07 -2.45 7.49
CA TRP A 143 2.54 -3.35 6.42
C TRP A 143 2.74 -2.57 5.11
N THR A 144 1.77 -1.75 4.72
CA THR A 144 1.86 -0.89 3.53
C THR A 144 3.00 0.11 3.63
N PHE A 145 3.13 0.82 4.76
CA PHE A 145 4.20 1.79 4.97
C PHE A 145 5.60 1.14 4.95
N GLY A 146 5.72 -0.06 5.53
CA GLY A 146 6.94 -0.88 5.43
C GLY A 146 7.25 -1.30 3.99
N PHE A 147 6.23 -1.66 3.21
CA PHE A 147 6.38 -2.04 1.81
C PHE A 147 6.76 -0.84 0.91
N ASP A 148 6.31 0.37 1.24
CA ASP A 148 6.81 1.63 0.62
C ASP A 148 8.31 1.84 0.89
N ILE A 149 8.78 1.58 2.10
CA ILE A 149 10.22 1.66 2.43
C ILE A 149 11.01 0.66 1.59
N VAL A 150 10.54 -0.59 1.49
CA VAL A 150 11.17 -1.62 0.65
C VAL A 150 11.21 -1.19 -0.82
N TYR A 151 10.12 -0.59 -1.32
CA TYR A 151 10.05 -0.04 -2.67
C TYR A 151 11.11 1.04 -2.91
N PHE A 152 11.20 2.05 -2.05
CA PHE A 152 12.19 3.11 -2.22
C PHE A 152 13.62 2.61 -2.02
N GLY A 153 13.84 1.62 -1.16
CA GLY A 153 15.13 0.95 -0.99
C GLY A 153 15.57 0.23 -2.26
N LEU A 154 14.70 -0.64 -2.82
CA LEU A 154 14.98 -1.37 -4.06
C LEU A 154 15.10 -0.41 -5.25
N GLY A 155 14.22 0.59 -5.34
CA GLY A 155 14.27 1.64 -6.36
C GLY A 155 15.56 2.44 -6.31
N SER A 156 16.10 2.71 -5.12
CA SER A 156 17.40 3.37 -4.96
C SER A 156 18.55 2.50 -5.48
N LEU A 157 18.55 1.18 -5.18
CA LEU A 157 19.55 0.24 -5.70
C LEU A 157 19.52 0.19 -7.24
N LEU A 158 18.34 0.09 -7.83
CA LEU A 158 18.15 0.09 -9.28
C LEU A 158 18.56 1.43 -9.90
N SER A 159 18.25 2.55 -9.24
CA SER A 159 18.69 3.88 -9.69
C SER A 159 20.22 4.07 -9.59
N ILE A 160 20.89 3.49 -8.59
CA ILE A 160 22.37 3.48 -8.51
C ILE A 160 22.96 2.70 -9.68
N TYR A 161 22.42 1.51 -9.96
CA TYR A 161 22.82 0.70 -11.10
C TYR A 161 22.64 1.46 -12.42
N GLY A 162 21.47 2.07 -12.62
CA GLY A 162 21.16 2.89 -13.79
C GLY A 162 22.07 4.10 -13.95
N CYS A 163 22.39 4.80 -12.85
CA CYS A 163 23.35 5.91 -12.89
C CYS A 163 24.75 5.44 -13.31
N ARG A 164 25.21 4.27 -12.84
CA ARG A 164 26.51 3.70 -13.25
C ARG A 164 26.51 3.36 -14.74
N GLN A 165 25.44 2.77 -15.23
CA GLN A 165 25.29 2.44 -16.65
C GLN A 165 25.28 3.71 -17.51
N PHE A 166 24.53 4.74 -17.10
CA PHE A 166 24.50 6.04 -17.77
C PHE A 166 25.89 6.69 -17.80
N CYS A 167 26.61 6.73 -16.67
CA CYS A 167 27.97 7.27 -16.61
C CYS A 167 28.94 6.50 -17.51
N LYS A 168 28.83 5.17 -17.57
CA LYS A 168 29.65 4.35 -18.46
C LYS A 168 29.40 4.70 -19.92
N GLU A 169 28.14 4.82 -20.32
CA GLU A 169 27.77 5.17 -21.70
C GLU A 169 28.23 6.58 -22.10
N VAL A 170 28.14 7.55 -21.19
CA VAL A 170 28.68 8.91 -21.39
C VAL A 170 30.21 8.89 -21.52
N ASN A 171 30.90 8.07 -20.74
CA ASN A 171 32.36 7.94 -20.82
C ASN A 171 32.82 7.28 -22.12
N ASP A 172 32.15 6.20 -22.56
CA ASP A 172 32.46 5.54 -23.83
C ASP A 172 32.30 6.53 -25.01
N ILE A 173 31.23 7.34 -25.00
CA ILE A 173 31.02 8.41 -25.99
C ILE A 173 32.14 9.46 -25.97
N ARG A 174 32.66 9.81 -24.78
CA ARG A 174 33.75 10.79 -24.63
C ARG A 174 35.10 10.24 -25.11
N VAL A 175 35.36 8.95 -24.92
CA VAL A 175 36.61 8.30 -25.34
C VAL A 175 36.69 8.18 -26.87
N ASP A 176 35.55 7.98 -27.54
CA ASP A 176 35.47 7.91 -29.00
C ASP A 176 35.68 9.26 -29.73
N GLN A 177 35.86 10.37 -29.01
CA GLN A 177 35.86 11.71 -29.62
C GLN A 177 37.05 12.61 -29.22
N PHE A 178 37.70 13.18 -30.25
CA PHE A 178 38.61 14.33 -30.19
C PHE A 178 37.77 15.64 -30.07
N GLU A 179 38.17 16.54 -29.17
CA GLU A 179 37.35 17.59 -28.54
C GLU A 179 36.45 18.45 -29.47
N PRO A 180 35.12 18.47 -29.26
CA PRO A 180 34.24 19.54 -29.72
C PRO A 180 34.10 20.65 -28.66
N ASP A 181 33.81 21.88 -29.09
CA ASP A 181 33.61 23.06 -28.25
C ASP A 181 32.63 22.83 -27.07
N GLU A 182 32.96 23.36 -25.89
CA GLU A 182 32.28 23.05 -24.62
C GLU A 182 30.78 23.38 -24.60
N GLU A 183 30.37 24.41 -25.35
CA GLU A 183 28.99 24.93 -25.34
C GLU A 183 27.99 24.01 -26.07
N GLN A 184 28.47 23.19 -27.03
CA GLN A 184 27.63 22.29 -27.83
C GLN A 184 27.69 20.82 -27.36
N LYS A 185 28.59 20.54 -26.41
CA LYS A 185 28.89 19.20 -25.87
C LYS A 185 27.69 18.55 -25.19
N GLY A 186 26.91 19.31 -24.42
CA GLY A 186 25.74 18.79 -23.70
C GLY A 186 24.65 18.25 -24.62
N THR A 187 24.20 19.07 -25.58
CA THR A 187 23.15 18.72 -26.55
C THR A 187 23.58 17.58 -27.46
N TYR A 188 24.84 17.58 -27.89
CA TYR A 188 25.39 16.51 -28.72
C TYR A 188 25.49 15.16 -27.98
N VAL A 189 25.94 15.16 -26.73
CA VAL A 189 26.00 13.93 -25.92
C VAL A 189 24.61 13.33 -25.72
N VAL A 190 23.59 14.16 -25.48
CA VAL A 190 22.19 13.71 -25.39
C VAL A 190 21.73 13.10 -26.73
N ALA A 191 21.97 13.77 -27.86
CA ALA A 191 21.58 13.26 -29.18
C ALA A 191 22.29 11.94 -29.55
N ARG A 192 23.57 11.78 -29.19
CA ARG A 192 24.32 10.54 -29.44
C ARG A 192 23.87 9.41 -28.51
N LEU A 193 23.51 9.72 -27.27
CA LEU A 193 22.88 8.77 -26.35
C LEU A 193 21.54 8.28 -26.93
N GLU A 194 20.77 9.16 -27.58
CA GLU A 194 19.53 8.77 -28.26
C GLU A 194 19.77 7.80 -29.41
N ILE A 195 20.79 8.04 -30.25
CA ILE A 195 21.14 7.15 -31.36
C ILE A 195 21.61 5.79 -30.85
N ASN A 196 22.49 5.75 -29.84
CA ASN A 196 22.96 4.49 -29.24
C ASN A 196 21.82 3.70 -28.58
N THR A 197 20.92 4.39 -27.88
CA THR A 197 19.74 3.75 -27.28
C THR A 197 18.82 3.17 -28.36
N ARG A 198 18.59 3.90 -29.46
CA ARG A 198 17.76 3.45 -30.59
C ARG A 198 18.40 2.30 -31.37
N SER A 199 19.73 2.27 -31.45
CA SER A 199 20.50 1.17 -32.05
C SER A 199 20.51 -0.08 -31.17
N LYS A 200 20.43 0.07 -29.84
CA LYS A 200 20.25 -1.03 -28.87
C LYS A 200 18.77 -1.40 -28.68
N GLY A 201 17.88 -0.98 -29.58
CA GLY A 201 16.41 -1.05 -29.50
C GLY A 201 15.76 -2.45 -29.46
N GLY A 202 16.40 -3.43 -28.84
CA GLY A 202 15.73 -4.51 -28.12
C GLY A 202 16.20 -4.41 -26.68
N GLY A 203 15.49 -3.64 -25.84
CA GLY A 203 15.83 -3.53 -24.42
C GLY A 203 15.86 -4.94 -23.83
N ASN A 204 16.98 -5.31 -23.20
CA ASN A 204 17.05 -6.59 -22.51
C ASN A 204 15.86 -6.68 -21.54
N THR A 205 15.16 -7.81 -21.57
CA THR A 205 14.10 -8.11 -20.61
C THR A 205 14.67 -7.87 -19.21
N ALA A 206 13.93 -7.14 -18.37
CA ALA A 206 14.38 -6.80 -17.04
C ALA A 206 14.78 -8.06 -16.30
N ASP A 207 15.90 -7.98 -15.57
CA ASP A 207 16.27 -9.03 -14.64
C ASP A 207 15.18 -9.20 -13.57
N ILE A 208 15.24 -10.30 -12.81
CA ILE A 208 14.29 -10.66 -11.74
C ILE A 208 13.99 -9.45 -10.83
N TRP A 209 14.99 -8.61 -10.58
CA TRP A 209 14.86 -7.40 -9.77
C TRP A 209 13.93 -6.33 -10.35
N GLY A 210 13.90 -6.14 -11.68
CA GLY A 210 12.97 -5.19 -12.32
C GLY A 210 11.53 -5.68 -12.27
N TYR A 211 11.31 -6.98 -12.46
CA TYR A 211 10.00 -7.59 -12.25
C TYR A 211 9.53 -7.44 -10.80
N LEU A 212 10.40 -7.77 -9.84
CA LEU A 212 10.12 -7.61 -8.42
C LEU A 212 9.78 -6.15 -8.07
N PHE A 213 10.58 -5.20 -8.54
CA PHE A 213 10.35 -3.78 -8.31
C PHE A 213 9.00 -3.31 -8.85
N GLN A 214 8.61 -3.78 -10.04
CA GLN A 214 7.31 -3.43 -10.60
C GLN A 214 6.15 -4.13 -9.88
N ILE A 215 6.31 -5.35 -9.37
CA ILE A 215 5.28 -6.00 -8.52
C ILE A 215 5.08 -5.18 -7.24
N ILE A 216 6.16 -4.80 -6.57
CA ILE A 216 6.10 -3.99 -5.35
C ILE A 216 5.42 -2.64 -5.62
N PHE A 217 5.80 -1.97 -6.73
CA PHE A 217 5.17 -0.73 -7.17
C PHE A 217 3.65 -0.86 -7.33
N GLN A 218 3.18 -1.95 -7.96
CA GLN A 218 1.76 -2.21 -8.20
C GLN A 218 0.98 -2.47 -6.91
N ILE A 219 1.60 -3.16 -5.96
CA ILE A 219 1.03 -3.38 -4.62
C ILE A 219 0.92 -2.03 -3.88
N ASN A 220 1.99 -1.25 -3.83
CA ASN A 220 2.01 0.05 -3.13
C ASN A 220 1.02 1.04 -3.73
N ALA A 221 0.95 1.12 -5.07
CA ALA A 221 0.00 1.96 -5.78
C ALA A 221 -1.46 1.75 -5.33
N GLY A 222 -1.89 0.49 -5.21
CA GLY A 222 -3.23 0.16 -4.73
C GLY A 222 -3.36 0.33 -3.22
N ALA A 223 -2.39 -0.17 -2.45
CA ALA A 223 -2.44 -0.23 -1.00
C ALA A 223 -2.43 1.16 -0.36
N VAL A 224 -1.57 2.07 -0.81
CA VAL A 224 -1.49 3.46 -0.30
C VAL A 224 -2.79 4.20 -0.57
N VAL A 225 -3.32 4.13 -1.80
CA VAL A 225 -4.61 4.78 -2.12
C VAL A 225 -5.74 4.19 -1.29
N LEU A 226 -5.78 2.87 -1.10
CA LEU A 226 -6.80 2.22 -0.28
C LEU A 226 -6.71 2.68 1.18
N THR A 227 -5.53 2.62 1.79
CA THR A 227 -5.35 2.99 3.20
C THR A 227 -5.64 4.46 3.43
N ASP A 228 -5.22 5.33 2.52
CA ASP A 228 -5.37 6.76 2.68
C ASP A 228 -6.81 7.20 2.40
N LEU A 229 -7.50 6.58 1.42
CA LEU A 229 -8.93 6.83 1.20
C LEU A 229 -9.75 6.43 2.42
N ILE A 230 -9.48 5.25 2.99
CA ILE A 230 -10.16 4.82 4.22
C ILE A 230 -9.81 5.75 5.38
N PHE A 231 -8.55 6.15 5.54
CA PHE A 231 -8.12 7.05 6.60
C PHE A 231 -8.80 8.42 6.50
N TRP A 232 -8.71 9.09 5.36
CA TRP A 232 -9.20 10.45 5.18
C TRP A 232 -10.72 10.55 5.05
N VAL A 233 -11.38 9.55 4.43
CA VAL A 233 -12.83 9.61 4.17
C VAL A 233 -13.63 8.99 5.31
N ILE A 234 -13.08 8.00 6.02
CA ILE A 234 -13.82 7.27 7.06
C ILE A 234 -13.27 7.60 8.44
N PHE A 235 -11.97 7.41 8.69
CA PHE A 235 -11.41 7.56 10.04
C PHE A 235 -11.36 9.01 10.53
N VAL A 236 -10.82 9.94 9.74
CA VAL A 236 -10.66 11.34 10.17
C VAL A 236 -12.02 11.98 10.53
N PRO A 237 -13.07 11.90 9.68
CA PRO A 237 -14.38 12.45 10.04
C PRO A 237 -15.00 11.78 11.28
N PHE A 238 -14.78 10.47 11.44
CA PHE A 238 -15.27 9.75 12.62
C PHE A 238 -14.57 10.20 13.91
N LEU A 239 -13.25 10.40 13.87
CA LEU A 239 -12.47 10.87 15.02
C LEU A 239 -12.85 12.32 15.38
N GLU A 240 -13.06 13.18 14.39
CA GLU A 240 -13.53 14.56 14.58
C GLU A 240 -14.91 14.60 15.23
N MET A 241 -15.87 13.81 14.75
CA MET A 241 -17.21 13.71 15.35
C MET A 241 -17.19 13.25 16.80
N LYS A 242 -16.21 12.43 17.18
CA LYS A 242 -16.06 11.89 18.53
C LYS A 242 -15.11 12.70 19.42
N GLN A 243 -14.57 13.82 18.91
CA GLN A 243 -13.60 14.69 19.60
C GLN A 243 -12.36 13.94 20.12
N TYR A 244 -11.94 12.89 19.39
CA TYR A 244 -10.69 12.20 19.71
C TYR A 244 -9.50 13.00 19.18
N ASN A 245 -8.44 13.12 19.98
CA ASN A 245 -7.18 13.70 19.54
C ASN A 245 -6.54 12.79 18.48
N VAL A 246 -6.41 13.29 17.26
CA VAL A 246 -5.74 12.56 16.18
C VAL A 246 -4.23 12.69 16.36
N ASN A 247 -3.51 11.58 16.34
CA ASN A 247 -2.05 11.60 16.45
C ASN A 247 -1.46 12.27 15.19
N LEU A 248 -0.76 13.40 15.38
CA LEU A 248 -0.11 14.14 14.28
C LEU A 248 0.83 13.24 13.47
N LEU A 249 1.55 12.32 14.13
CA LEU A 249 2.47 11.41 13.47
C LEU A 249 1.74 10.46 12.51
N MET A 250 0.54 10.00 12.88
CA MET A 250 -0.30 9.16 12.03
C MET A 250 -0.80 9.94 10.79
N ILE A 251 -1.22 11.20 10.97
CA ILE A 251 -1.61 12.08 9.86
C ILE A 251 -0.44 12.29 8.90
N VAL A 252 0.74 12.60 9.45
CA VAL A 252 1.97 12.81 8.67
C VAL A 252 2.32 11.55 7.88
N MET A 253 2.25 10.37 8.50
CA MET A 253 2.54 9.10 7.82
C MET A 253 1.62 8.84 6.63
N HIS A 254 0.31 9.05 6.78
CA HIS A 254 -0.70 8.92 5.71
C HIS A 254 -0.67 10.05 4.65
N SER A 255 0.10 11.11 4.90
CA SER A 255 0.28 12.18 3.91
C SER A 255 1.57 11.96 3.12
N VAL A 256 2.64 11.60 3.82
CA VAL A 256 4.00 11.53 3.29
C VAL A 256 4.19 10.29 2.39
N ASN A 257 3.56 9.15 2.70
CA ASN A 257 3.55 7.96 1.85
C ASN A 257 3.00 8.26 0.44
N ALA A 258 1.82 8.89 0.35
CA ALA A 258 1.19 9.28 -0.91
C ALA A 258 2.02 10.32 -1.66
N VAL A 259 2.55 11.33 -0.97
CA VAL A 259 3.38 12.37 -1.60
C VAL A 259 4.63 11.78 -2.22
N PHE A 260 5.36 10.91 -1.51
CA PHE A 260 6.57 10.31 -2.08
C PHE A 260 6.25 9.34 -3.21
N LEU A 261 5.22 8.50 -3.08
CA LEU A 261 4.85 7.56 -4.14
C LEU A 261 4.39 8.29 -5.41
N LEU A 262 3.55 9.31 -5.28
CA LEU A 262 3.12 10.14 -6.42
C LEU A 262 4.29 10.94 -7.02
N GLY A 263 5.22 11.41 -6.18
CA GLY A 263 6.45 12.06 -6.63
C GLY A 263 7.34 11.12 -7.45
N ASP A 264 7.54 9.87 -7.02
CA ASP A 264 8.30 8.89 -7.81
C ASP A 264 7.61 8.64 -9.14
N VAL A 265 6.28 8.46 -9.12
CA VAL A 265 5.47 8.29 -10.34
C VAL A 265 5.60 9.49 -11.26
N ALA A 266 5.68 10.72 -10.75
CA ALA A 266 5.86 11.89 -11.60
C ALA A 266 7.19 11.83 -12.38
N ILE A 267 8.25 11.34 -11.75
CA ILE A 267 9.63 11.36 -12.28
C ILE A 267 9.98 10.09 -13.06
N ASN A 268 9.51 8.90 -12.66
CA ASN A 268 9.90 7.62 -13.23
C ASN A 268 9.21 7.31 -14.57
N SER A 269 9.73 6.37 -15.36
CA SER A 269 9.11 5.88 -16.60
C SER A 269 8.39 4.53 -16.45
N LEU A 270 8.03 4.12 -15.23
CA LEU A 270 7.44 2.80 -14.99
C LEU A 270 6.08 2.65 -15.66
N ARG A 271 5.89 1.53 -16.37
CA ARG A 271 4.61 1.14 -16.96
C ARG A 271 3.65 0.62 -15.89
N PHE A 272 2.35 0.85 -16.11
CA PHE A 272 1.29 0.41 -15.20
C PHE A 272 0.28 -0.52 -15.88
N PRO A 273 0.61 -1.81 -16.05
CA PRO A 273 -0.32 -2.78 -16.60
C PRO A 273 -1.49 -3.05 -15.63
N VAL A 274 -2.72 -2.93 -16.13
CA VAL A 274 -3.93 -3.03 -15.30
C VAL A 274 -4.10 -4.41 -14.67
N PHE A 275 -3.69 -5.49 -15.36
CA PHE A 275 -3.87 -6.85 -14.86
C PHE A 275 -3.10 -7.14 -13.56
N ARG A 276 -2.07 -6.34 -13.24
CA ARG A 276 -1.26 -6.47 -12.02
C ARG A 276 -1.96 -6.02 -10.74
N ILE A 277 -3.21 -5.58 -10.83
CA ILE A 277 -4.12 -5.47 -9.67
C ILE A 277 -4.20 -6.79 -8.88
N ALA A 278 -3.95 -7.92 -9.55
CA ALA A 278 -3.86 -9.23 -8.93
C ALA A 278 -2.84 -9.28 -7.78
N TYR A 279 -1.71 -8.59 -7.89
CA TYR A 279 -0.70 -8.56 -6.82
C TYR A 279 -1.19 -7.78 -5.60
N PHE A 280 -1.90 -6.67 -5.82
CA PHE A 280 -2.52 -5.89 -4.75
C PHE A 280 -3.60 -6.70 -4.01
N LEU A 281 -4.48 -7.39 -4.75
CA LEU A 281 -5.48 -8.29 -4.17
C LEU A 281 -4.85 -9.46 -3.41
N LEU A 282 -3.75 -10.02 -3.91
CA LEU A 282 -3.03 -11.09 -3.22
C LEU A 282 -2.39 -10.59 -1.92
N TRP A 283 -1.78 -9.41 -1.94
CA TRP A 283 -1.18 -8.77 -0.77
C TRP A 283 -2.20 -8.56 0.36
N THR A 284 -3.40 -8.08 0.02
CA THR A 284 -4.45 -7.88 1.02
C THR A 284 -5.03 -9.20 1.53
N GLY A 285 -5.17 -10.19 0.66
CA GLY A 285 -5.52 -11.56 1.05
C GLY A 285 -4.50 -12.18 2.02
N ILE A 286 -3.20 -12.03 1.74
CA ILE A 286 -2.12 -12.49 2.64
C ILE A 286 -2.22 -11.84 4.01
N TYR A 287 -2.47 -10.52 4.07
CA TYR A 287 -2.65 -9.83 5.34
C TYR A 287 -3.86 -10.38 6.12
N VAL A 288 -5.00 -10.60 5.46
CA VAL A 288 -6.20 -11.15 6.12
C VAL A 288 -5.94 -12.56 6.64
N LEU A 289 -5.26 -13.41 5.86
CA LEU A 289 -4.85 -14.74 6.30
C LEU A 289 -3.90 -14.67 7.50
N PHE A 290 -2.93 -13.77 7.48
CA PHE A 290 -2.04 -13.52 8.61
C PHE A 290 -2.85 -13.16 9.87
N GLN A 291 -3.83 -12.26 9.77
CA GLN A 291 -4.70 -11.90 10.89
C GLN A 291 -5.50 -13.10 11.42
N TRP A 292 -6.09 -13.90 10.53
CA TRP A 292 -6.83 -15.10 10.94
C TRP A 292 -5.94 -16.12 11.66
N ILE A 293 -4.74 -16.37 11.11
CA ILE A 293 -3.74 -17.26 11.70
C ILE A 293 -3.37 -16.74 13.10
N VAL A 294 -2.99 -15.48 13.20
CA VAL A 294 -2.56 -14.89 14.47
C VAL A 294 -3.68 -14.94 15.51
N HIS A 295 -4.92 -14.58 15.18
CA HIS A 295 -6.05 -14.68 16.11
C HIS A 295 -6.41 -16.13 16.46
N ALA A 296 -6.25 -17.08 15.56
CA ALA A 296 -6.44 -18.51 15.86
C ALA A 296 -5.34 -19.05 16.80
N PHE A 297 -4.09 -18.64 16.61
CA PHE A 297 -2.95 -19.12 17.41
C PHE A 297 -2.78 -18.39 18.75
N ILE A 298 -2.98 -17.08 18.82
CA ILE A 298 -3.02 -16.34 20.10
C ILE A 298 -4.09 -16.96 21.00
N SER A 299 -5.25 -17.28 20.40
CA SER A 299 -6.32 -18.01 21.09
C SER A 299 -5.90 -19.39 21.60
N PHE A 300 -5.04 -20.11 20.88
CA PHE A 300 -4.46 -21.38 21.32
C PHE A 300 -3.47 -21.21 22.47
N TRP A 301 -2.62 -20.17 22.43
CA TRP A 301 -1.66 -19.86 23.49
C TRP A 301 -2.34 -19.36 24.77
N TYR A 302 -3.53 -18.75 24.75
CA TYR A 302 -4.30 -18.45 25.96
C TYR A 302 -4.63 -19.69 26.80
N GLY A 303 -4.94 -20.82 26.15
CA GLY A 303 -5.20 -22.09 26.85
C GLY A 303 -3.96 -22.67 27.55
N LEU A 304 -2.77 -22.42 27.01
CA LEU A 304 -1.50 -22.95 27.52
C LEU A 304 -0.75 -21.96 28.44
N HIS A 305 -0.84 -20.66 28.15
CA HIS A 305 -0.19 -19.58 28.89
C HIS A 305 -0.92 -19.26 30.19
N PHE A 306 -2.24 -19.42 30.29
CA PHE A 306 -2.95 -19.37 31.59
C PHE A 306 -2.44 -20.45 32.57
N PHE A 307 -2.04 -21.62 32.05
CA PHE A 307 -1.46 -22.69 32.84
C PHE A 307 -0.03 -22.39 33.32
N VAL A 308 0.71 -21.53 32.59
CA VAL A 308 2.10 -21.14 32.91
C VAL A 308 2.18 -19.83 33.71
N LEU A 309 1.28 -18.87 33.47
CA LEU A 309 1.17 -17.62 34.22
C LEU A 309 0.62 -17.77 35.63
N PHE A 310 -0.05 -18.89 35.96
CA PHE A 310 -0.33 -19.27 37.35
C PHE A 310 0.96 -19.30 38.21
N PHE A 311 2.15 -19.33 37.59
CA PHE A 311 3.46 -19.31 38.24
C PHE A 311 4.30 -18.03 38.05
N SER A 312 3.85 -16.99 37.32
CA SER A 312 4.70 -15.82 37.00
C SER A 312 4.11 -14.49 37.51
N LYS A 313 4.94 -13.69 38.18
CA LYS A 313 4.57 -12.64 39.14
C LYS A 313 4.57 -11.21 38.59
N ASP A 314 4.37 -11.01 37.28
CA ASP A 314 4.35 -9.67 36.67
C ASP A 314 3.09 -9.48 35.80
N GLU A 315 1.95 -9.20 36.43
CA GLU A 315 0.60 -9.14 35.82
C GLU A 315 0.33 -7.87 34.99
N GLU A 316 0.82 -6.70 35.40
CA GLU A 316 0.22 -5.40 35.00
C GLU A 316 0.62 -4.91 33.58
N ASN A 317 1.89 -5.03 33.20
CA ASN A 317 2.37 -4.68 31.84
C ASN A 317 2.06 -5.78 30.81
N GLN A 318 1.76 -6.97 31.29
CA GLN A 318 1.44 -8.13 30.47
C GLN A 318 -0.04 -8.09 30.06
N GLU A 319 -0.97 -7.90 30.98
CA GLU A 319 -2.41 -7.82 30.68
C GLU A 319 -2.78 -6.75 29.64
N THR A 320 -2.14 -5.57 29.69
CA THR A 320 -2.39 -4.48 28.73
C THR A 320 -1.92 -4.79 27.32
N ALA A 321 -0.75 -5.44 27.17
CA ALA A 321 -0.27 -5.94 25.89
C ALA A 321 -1.16 -7.08 25.35
N TYR A 322 -1.60 -7.99 26.23
CA TYR A 322 -2.48 -9.11 25.88
C TYR A 322 -3.90 -8.68 25.48
N PHE A 323 -4.47 -7.68 26.15
CA PHE A 323 -5.78 -7.13 25.80
C PHE A 323 -5.77 -6.43 24.42
N GLY A 324 -4.64 -5.85 24.02
CA GLY A 324 -4.44 -5.30 22.67
C GLY A 324 -4.35 -6.37 21.58
N LEU A 325 -3.75 -7.52 21.89
CA LEU A 325 -3.51 -8.64 20.96
C LEU A 325 -4.73 -9.59 20.78
N SER A 326 -5.61 -9.68 21.77
CA SER A 326 -6.85 -10.48 21.66
C SER A 326 -7.91 -9.81 20.80
N ARG A 327 -7.85 -8.48 20.66
CA ARG A 327 -8.82 -7.70 19.91
C ARG A 327 -8.36 -7.52 18.46
N TRP A 328 -9.30 -7.66 17.52
CA TRP A 328 -9.01 -7.39 16.11
C TRP A 328 -8.45 -5.98 15.93
N PRO A 329 -7.35 -5.80 15.16
CA PRO A 329 -6.79 -4.47 14.89
C PRO A 329 -7.81 -3.59 14.16
N TYR A 330 -8.68 -4.22 13.36
CA TYR A 330 -9.81 -3.58 12.71
C TYR A 330 -11.12 -4.25 13.12
N PRO A 331 -12.08 -3.52 13.72
CA PRO A 331 -13.35 -4.10 14.17
C PRO A 331 -14.15 -4.79 13.06
N PHE A 332 -13.99 -4.34 11.81
CA PHE A 332 -14.67 -4.92 10.66
C PHE A 332 -14.12 -6.28 10.22
N LEU A 333 -12.93 -6.68 10.71
CA LEU A 333 -12.37 -8.01 10.49
C LEU A 333 -12.96 -9.06 11.43
N ASP A 334 -13.61 -8.66 12.52
CA ASP A 334 -14.24 -9.58 13.47
C ASP A 334 -15.37 -10.37 12.79
N VAL A 335 -15.13 -11.66 12.61
CA VAL A 335 -16.05 -12.56 11.90
C VAL A 335 -17.32 -12.87 12.69
N SER A 336 -17.33 -12.61 14.00
CA SER A 336 -18.53 -12.73 14.83
C SER A 336 -19.54 -11.61 14.61
N SER A 337 -19.10 -10.46 14.08
CA SER A 337 -19.97 -9.32 13.77
C SER A 337 -21.09 -9.72 12.80
N GLN A 338 -22.30 -9.20 13.01
CA GLN A 338 -23.45 -9.47 12.13
C GLN A 338 -23.21 -9.04 10.69
N TYR A 339 -22.41 -8.00 10.50
CA TYR A 339 -22.12 -7.42 9.19
C TYR A 339 -20.77 -7.85 8.63
N SER A 340 -20.10 -8.85 9.23
CA SER A 340 -18.77 -9.28 8.79
C SER A 340 -18.72 -9.64 7.30
N PRO A 341 -19.65 -10.43 6.70
CA PRO A 341 -19.54 -10.75 5.28
C PRO A 341 -19.66 -9.51 4.38
N LEU A 342 -20.47 -8.53 4.78
CA LEU A 342 -20.63 -7.27 4.04
C LEU A 342 -19.36 -6.42 4.11
N TRP A 343 -18.69 -6.37 5.26
CA TRP A 343 -17.42 -5.64 5.40
C TRP A 343 -16.31 -6.24 4.53
N TYR A 344 -16.18 -7.57 4.53
CA TYR A 344 -15.19 -8.25 3.68
C TYR A 344 -15.46 -8.01 2.19
N LEU A 345 -16.74 -8.04 1.78
CA LEU A 345 -17.15 -7.76 0.41
C LEU A 345 -16.91 -6.29 0.04
N LEU A 346 -17.24 -5.35 0.94
CA LEU A 346 -17.00 -3.93 0.76
C LEU A 346 -15.50 -3.63 0.57
N VAL A 347 -14.65 -4.18 1.43
CA VAL A 347 -13.20 -4.04 1.33
C VAL A 347 -12.72 -4.61 0.00
N ALA A 348 -13.17 -5.80 -0.41
CA ALA A 348 -12.83 -6.38 -1.71
C ALA A 348 -13.24 -5.45 -2.88
N VAL A 349 -14.42 -4.85 -2.84
CA VAL A 349 -14.89 -3.89 -3.85
C VAL A 349 -14.04 -2.62 -3.87
N LEU A 350 -13.62 -2.11 -2.70
CA LEU A 350 -12.78 -0.90 -2.58
C LEU A 350 -11.39 -1.03 -3.23
N HIS A 351 -10.92 -2.24 -3.54
CA HIS A 351 -9.68 -2.44 -4.31
C HIS A 351 -9.81 -1.93 -5.75
N LEU A 352 -11.00 -2.01 -6.34
CA LEU A 352 -11.26 -1.55 -7.70
C LEU A 352 -11.14 -0.01 -7.83
N PRO A 353 -11.86 0.82 -7.05
CA PRO A 353 -11.72 2.27 -7.14
C PRO A 353 -10.34 2.75 -6.70
N SER A 354 -9.72 2.16 -5.67
CA SER A 354 -8.36 2.56 -5.25
C SER A 354 -7.33 2.35 -6.36
N TYR A 355 -7.34 1.17 -6.99
CA TYR A 355 -6.46 0.88 -8.12
C TYR A 355 -6.81 1.71 -9.36
N ALA A 356 -8.10 1.95 -9.62
CA ALA A 356 -8.56 2.79 -10.73
C ALA A 356 -8.13 4.25 -10.58
N ILE A 357 -8.17 4.83 -9.37
CA ILE A 357 -7.67 6.19 -9.10
C ILE A 357 -6.20 6.28 -9.48
N PHE A 358 -5.37 5.34 -9.05
CA PHE A 358 -3.95 5.36 -9.38
C PHE A 358 -3.69 5.17 -10.88
N PHE A 359 -4.43 4.28 -11.52
CA PHE A 359 -4.39 4.12 -12.98
C PHE A 359 -4.74 5.43 -13.71
N LEU A 360 -5.75 6.16 -13.26
CA LEU A 360 -6.14 7.46 -13.83
C LEU A 360 -5.07 8.52 -13.62
N ILE A 361 -4.37 8.53 -12.49
CA ILE A 361 -3.23 9.43 -12.23
C ILE A 361 -2.13 9.18 -13.26
N ILE A 362 -1.77 7.91 -13.49
CA ILE A 362 -0.75 7.54 -14.46
C ILE A 362 -1.18 7.89 -15.88
N LYS A 363 -2.43 7.62 -16.24
CA LYS A 363 -2.97 7.97 -17.56
C LYS A 363 -2.95 9.48 -17.79
N THR A 364 -3.33 10.25 -16.78
CA THR A 364 -3.28 11.72 -16.80
C THR A 364 -1.85 12.21 -16.98
N LYS A 365 -0.88 11.66 -16.23
CA LYS A 365 0.55 11.97 -16.41
C LYS A 365 1.00 11.75 -17.85
N HIS A 366 0.76 10.58 -18.42
CA HIS A 366 1.17 10.26 -19.79
C HIS A 366 0.51 11.23 -20.80
N TRP A 367 -0.77 11.51 -20.62
CA TRP A 367 -1.47 12.47 -21.45
C TRP A 367 -0.84 13.87 -21.36
N MET A 368 -0.51 14.36 -20.15
CA MET A 368 0.15 15.65 -19.96
C MET A 368 1.55 15.69 -20.57
N LEU A 369 2.38 14.67 -20.34
CA LEU A 369 3.73 14.57 -20.91
C LEU A 369 3.70 14.52 -22.44
N SER A 370 2.72 13.82 -23.03
CA SER A 370 2.52 13.78 -24.48
C SER A 370 2.23 15.14 -25.10
N ARG A 371 1.54 16.01 -24.34
CA ARG A 371 1.11 17.32 -24.80
C ARG A 371 2.18 18.38 -24.59
N CYS A 372 2.89 18.34 -23.45
CA CYS A 372 3.91 19.31 -23.09
C CYS A 372 5.28 19.01 -23.73
N PHE A 373 5.61 17.73 -23.97
CA PHE A 373 6.91 17.30 -24.46
C PHE A 373 6.79 16.29 -25.62
N PRO A 374 6.26 16.71 -26.79
CA PRO A 374 5.98 15.80 -27.90
C PRO A 374 7.24 15.08 -28.42
N TYR A 375 8.38 15.76 -28.51
CA TYR A 375 9.64 15.15 -29.00
C TYR A 375 10.23 14.11 -28.02
N SER A 376 10.04 14.28 -26.72
CA SER A 376 10.52 13.36 -25.68
C SER A 376 9.61 12.15 -25.52
N HIS A 377 8.31 12.34 -25.69
CA HIS A 377 7.25 11.34 -25.49
C HIS A 377 7.00 10.45 -26.73
N THR A 378 7.32 10.93 -27.93
CA THR A 378 7.16 10.20 -29.21
C THR A 378 7.95 8.87 -29.24
N LEU A 379 8.93 8.67 -28.35
CA LEU A 379 9.68 7.41 -28.28
C LEU A 379 9.10 6.36 -27.30
N TYR A 380 8.09 6.69 -26.48
CA TYR A 380 7.40 5.72 -25.62
C TYR A 380 6.00 5.31 -26.13
N VAL A 381 5.46 6.02 -27.13
CA VAL A 381 4.07 5.85 -27.62
C VAL A 381 3.95 5.42 -29.08
N PHE A 382 5.06 5.33 -29.82
CA PHE A 382 5.02 4.84 -31.21
C PHE A 382 5.20 3.32 -31.39
N GLU A 383 5.25 2.56 -30.31
CA GLU A 383 4.89 1.14 -30.33
C GLU A 383 3.49 1.01 -29.72
N LYS A 384 2.50 1.07 -30.62
CA LYS A 384 1.07 0.89 -30.31
C LYS A 384 0.72 -0.56 -30.12
#